data_AF-A0A924WN52-F1
#
_entry.id   AF-A0A924WN52-F1
#
_cell.length_a   1.000
_cell.length_b   1.000
_cell.length_c   1.000
_cell.angle_alpha   90.00
_cell.angle_beta   90.00
_cell.angle_gamma   90.00
#
_symmetry.space_group_name_H-M   'P 1'
#
loop_
_entity.id
_entity.type
_entity.pdbx_description
1 polymer ?
#
loop_
_entity_poly.entity_id
_entity_poly.type
_entity_poly.pdbx_seq_one_letter_code
_entity_poly.pdbx_strand_id
1 'polypeptide(L)'
;MTQRIPCITDEVASDDQKALFAGSTELLGRTANLLRVLAHSPQLARWFLPLVAAVRQPTAGAVSPVRLRNLAIVKTSLLNGCHY
;
A
#
# COMPACT_ATOMS: atom_id res chain seq x y z
N MET A 1 1.60 -13.50 -16.01
CA MET A 1 0.73 -12.39 -16.47
C MET A 1 1.54 -11.11 -16.45
N THR A 2 1.43 -10.28 -17.49
CA THR A 2 2.11 -8.98 -17.54
C THR A 2 1.30 -7.93 -16.77
N GLN A 3 1.96 -7.14 -15.92
CA GLN A 3 1.33 -6.05 -15.18
C GLN A 3 0.75 -5.00 -16.15
N ARG A 4 -0.54 -4.71 -16.05
CA ARG A 4 -1.26 -3.81 -16.99
C ARG A 4 -1.11 -2.33 -16.67
N ILE A 5 -1.00 -1.98 -15.39
CA ILE A 5 -0.79 -0.60 -14.94
C ILE A 5 0.64 -0.50 -14.45
N PRO A 6 1.53 0.26 -15.11
CA PRO A 6 2.93 0.34 -14.72
C PRO A 6 3.09 1.03 -13.37
N CYS A 7 4.07 0.57 -12.60
CA CYS A 7 4.52 1.28 -11.40
C CYS A 7 5.23 2.57 -11.80
N ILE A 8 4.89 3.68 -11.14
CA ILE A 8 5.70 4.89 -11.20
C ILE A 8 6.99 4.65 -10.41
N THR A 9 8.14 4.89 -11.06
CA THR A 9 9.47 4.76 -10.44
C THR A 9 9.88 6.05 -9.76
N ASP A 10 10.93 6.01 -8.92
CA ASP A 10 11.36 7.18 -8.15
C ASP A 10 12.01 8.24 -9.04
N GLU A 11 12.60 7.84 -10.17
CA GLU A 11 13.27 8.71 -11.13
C GLU A 11 12.30 9.61 -11.89
N VAL A 12 11.10 9.10 -12.20
CA VAL A 12 10.09 9.80 -13.01
C VAL A 12 8.94 10.38 -12.17
N ALA A 13 8.97 10.17 -10.86
CA ALA A 13 7.90 10.62 -9.96
C ALA A 13 7.84 12.14 -9.84
N SER A 14 6.63 12.70 -9.90
CA SER A 14 6.36 14.09 -9.50
C SER A 14 6.52 14.28 -7.99
N ASP A 15 6.55 15.53 -7.53
CA ASP A 15 6.73 15.84 -6.12
C ASP A 15 5.60 15.29 -5.24
N ASP A 16 4.35 15.36 -5.71
CA ASP A 16 3.19 14.74 -5.04
C ASP A 16 3.35 13.22 -4.88
N GLN A 17 3.90 12.55 -5.90
CA GLN A 17 4.13 11.11 -5.90
C GLN A 17 5.29 10.74 -4.97
N LYS A 18 6.36 11.53 -4.96
CA LYS A 18 7.49 11.36 -4.01
C LYS A 18 7.04 11.55 -2.57
N ALA A 19 6.20 12.56 -2.29
CA ALA A 19 5.63 12.76 -0.96
C ALA A 19 4.78 11.55 -0.53
N LEU A 20 3.97 11.00 -1.43
CA LEU A 20 3.21 9.77 -1.18
C LEU A 20 4.15 8.56 -0.90
N PHE A 21 5.24 8.42 -1.65
CA PHE A 21 6.20 7.32 -1.47
C PHE A 21 6.95 7.43 -0.15
N ALA A 22 7.37 8.64 0.23
CA ALA A 22 7.98 8.92 1.52
C ALA A 22 7.02 8.57 2.67
N GLY A 23 5.77 9.03 2.60
CA GLY A 23 4.75 8.67 3.60
C GLY A 23 4.48 7.16 3.67
N SER A 24 4.51 6.46 2.53
CA SER A 24 4.39 4.99 2.53
C SER A 24 5.57 4.33 3.23
N THR A 25 6.79 4.84 3.03
CA THR A 25 7.98 4.31 3.70
C THR A 25 7.94 4.59 5.20
N GLU A 26 7.50 5.78 5.61
CA GLU A 26 7.34 6.12 7.03
C GLU A 26 6.29 5.25 7.73
N LEU A 27 5.10 5.11 7.13
CA LEU A 27 3.98 4.38 7.74
C LEU A 27 4.10 2.86 7.61
N LEU A 28 4.69 2.36 6.52
CA LEU A 28 4.67 0.93 6.16
C LEU A 28 6.06 0.30 6.02
N GLY A 29 7.14 1.07 6.21
CA GLY A 29 8.53 0.62 6.11
C GLY A 29 9.06 0.47 4.67
N ARG A 30 8.20 0.65 3.65
CA ARG A 30 8.57 0.64 2.23
C ARG A 30 7.48 1.24 1.35
N THR A 31 7.84 1.61 0.12
CA THR A 31 6.87 1.88 -0.95
C THR A 31 6.47 0.58 -1.65
N ALA A 32 5.24 0.12 -1.44
CA ALA A 32 4.73 -1.05 -2.14
C ALA A 32 4.37 -0.74 -3.59
N ASN A 33 4.46 -1.73 -4.49
CA ASN A 33 4.02 -1.61 -5.89
C ASN A 33 2.57 -1.10 -5.99
N LEU A 34 1.70 -1.41 -5.02
CA LEU A 34 0.30 -0.96 -5.05
C LEU A 34 0.24 0.57 -4.94
N LEU A 35 1.07 1.16 -4.08
CA LEU A 35 1.16 2.61 -3.96
C LEU A 35 1.76 3.24 -5.22
N ARG A 36 2.74 2.58 -5.86
CA ARG A 36 3.30 3.02 -7.14
C ARG A 36 2.28 2.99 -8.28
N VAL A 37 1.32 2.07 -8.23
CA VAL A 37 0.19 2.00 -9.17
C VAL A 37 -0.86 3.06 -8.83
N LEU A 38 -1.21 3.26 -7.56
CA LEU A 38 -2.17 4.29 -7.14
C LEU A 38 -1.64 5.71 -7.34
N ALA A 39 -0.32 5.90 -7.42
CA ALA A 39 0.34 7.17 -7.66
C ALA A 39 0.03 7.78 -9.04
N HIS A 40 -0.65 7.06 -9.95
CA HIS A 40 -1.27 7.67 -11.14
C HIS A 40 -2.38 8.67 -10.75
N SER A 41 -2.86 8.65 -9.50
CA SER A 41 -3.79 9.63 -8.93
C SER A 41 -3.41 9.94 -7.48
N PRO A 42 -2.32 10.71 -7.26
CA PRO A 42 -1.75 10.90 -5.93
C PRO A 42 -2.71 11.60 -4.95
N GLN A 43 -3.62 12.44 -5.46
CA GLN A 43 -4.64 13.12 -4.66
C GLN A 43 -5.68 12.16 -4.07
N LEU A 44 -5.88 10.98 -4.67
CA LEU A 44 -6.70 9.90 -4.12
C LEU A 44 -5.86 8.97 -3.24
N ALA A 45 -4.65 8.63 -3.68
CA ALA A 45 -3.77 7.73 -2.96
C ALA A 45 -3.39 8.26 -1.56
N ARG A 46 -3.33 9.58 -1.37
CA ARG A 46 -3.11 10.21 -0.06
C ARG A 46 -4.16 9.86 0.99
N TRP A 47 -5.38 9.49 0.58
CA TRP A 47 -6.46 9.03 1.48
C TRP A 47 -6.43 7.52 1.69
N PHE A 48 -6.00 6.77 0.68
CA PHE A 48 -5.90 5.32 0.75
C PHE A 48 -4.75 4.86 1.66
N LEU A 49 -3.59 5.53 1.61
CA LEU A 49 -2.43 5.14 2.41
C LEU A 49 -2.72 5.14 3.94
N PRO A 50 -3.32 6.19 4.52
CA PRO A 50 -3.71 6.18 5.93
C PRO A 50 -4.69 5.07 6.30
N LEU A 51 -5.63 4.72 5.41
CA LEU A 51 -6.53 3.58 5.64
C LEU A 51 -5.74 2.27 5.75
N VAL A 52 -4.80 2.03 4.83
CA VAL A 52 -3.93 0.84 4.89
C VAL A 52 -3.11 0.81 6.17
N ALA A 53 -2.54 1.95 6.56
CA ALA A 53 -1.78 2.08 7.80
C ALA A 53 -2.65 1.78 9.02
N ALA A 54 -3.85 2.37 9.11
CA ALA A 54 -4.75 2.21 10.25
C ALA A 54 -5.21 0.75 10.45
N VAL A 55 -5.43 0.02 9.36
CA VAL A 55 -5.82 -1.39 9.44
C VAL A 55 -4.62 -2.28 9.77
N ARG A 56 -3.39 -1.92 9.36
CA ARG A 56 -2.22 -2.81 9.43
C ARG A 56 -1.25 -2.53 10.56
N GLN A 57 -1.12 -1.29 11.00
CA GLN A 57 -0.11 -0.87 11.95
C GLN A 57 -0.68 -0.75 13.36
N PRO A 58 -0.11 -1.45 14.36
CA PRO A 58 -0.53 -1.28 15.76
C PRO A 58 -0.45 0.17 16.21
N THR A 59 0.57 0.90 15.77
CA THR A 59 0.80 2.31 16.09
C THR A 59 -0.14 3.28 15.37
N ALA A 60 -0.93 2.83 14.39
CA ALA A 60 -1.87 3.65 13.63
C ALA A 60 -3.34 3.29 13.84
N GLY A 61 -3.65 2.44 14.84
CA GLY A 61 -5.03 2.12 15.24
C GLY A 61 -5.43 0.65 15.11
N ALA A 62 -4.55 -0.23 14.62
CA ALA A 62 -4.88 -1.64 14.45
C ALA A 62 -4.86 -2.38 15.81
N VAL A 63 -6.05 -2.73 16.34
CA VAL A 63 -6.19 -3.37 17.65
C VAL A 63 -6.05 -4.89 17.65
N SER A 64 -6.13 -5.53 16.48
CA SER A 64 -6.05 -6.99 16.38
C SER A 64 -4.59 -7.49 16.45
N PRO A 65 -4.35 -8.72 16.96
CA PRO A 65 -3.03 -9.33 16.95
C PRO A 65 -2.45 -9.40 15.53
N VAL A 66 -1.20 -8.99 15.37
CA VAL A 66 -0.50 -8.91 14.06
C VAL A 66 -0.59 -10.23 13.29
N ARG A 67 -0.38 -11.37 13.97
CA ARG A 67 -0.46 -12.71 13.35
C ARG A 67 -1.85 -13.01 12.81
N LEU A 68 -2.90 -12.68 13.56
CA LEU A 68 -4.29 -12.94 13.15
C LEU A 68 -4.67 -12.09 11.93
N ARG A 69 -4.29 -10.81 11.94
CA ARG A 69 -4.52 -9.90 10.81
C ARG A 69 -3.80 -10.37 9.55
N ASN A 70 -2.54 -10.79 9.64
CA ASN A 70 -1.80 -11.33 8.50
C ASN A 70 -2.43 -12.63 7.98
N LEU A 71 -2.92 -13.50 8.87
CA LEU A 71 -3.64 -14.71 8.46
C LEU A 71 -4.94 -14.38 7.71
N ALA A 72 -5.71 -13.40 8.20
CA ALA A 72 -6.92 -12.94 7.53
C ALA A 72 -6.63 -12.39 6.12
N ILE A 73 -5.56 -11.60 5.97
CA ILE A 73 -5.09 -11.09 4.67
C ILE A 73 -4.76 -12.25 3.73
N VAL A 74 -3.88 -13.17 4.14
CA VAL A 74 -3.43 -14.29 3.30
C VAL A 74 -4.59 -15.22 2.94
N LYS A 75 -5.46 -15.55 3.90
CA LYS A 75 -6.61 -16.42 3.64
C LYS A 75 -7.57 -15.79 2.64
N THR A 76 -7.83 -14.48 2.78
CA THR A 76 -8.71 -13.74 1.86
C THR A 76 -8.10 -13.69 0.45
N SER A 77 -6.81 -13.39 0.34
CA SER A 77 -6.09 -13.39 -0.95
C SER A 77 -6.09 -14.75 -1.62
N LEU A 78 -5.87 -15.84 -0.85
CA LEU A 78 -5.89 -17.21 -1.37
C LEU A 78 -7.30 -17.59 -1.90
N LEU A 79 -8.34 -17.31 -1.13
CA LEU A 79 -9.73 -17.59 -1.53
C LEU A 79 -10.12 -16.82 -2.80
N ASN A 80 -9.60 -15.61 -2.98
CA ASN A 80 -9.87 -14.77 -4.13
C ASN A 80 -8.92 -14.98 -5.32
N GLY A 81 -7.95 -15.90 -5.24
CA GLY A 81 -6.93 -16.08 -6.29
C GLY A 81 -6.12 -14.81 -6.58
N CYS A 82 -5.86 -14.00 -5.55
CA CYS A 82 -5.13 -12.74 -5.69
C CYS A 82 -3.62 -13.01 -5.75
N HIS A 83 -3.07 -12.99 -6.96
CA HIS A 83 -1.65 -13.24 -7.24
C HIS A 83 -0.84 -11.93 -7.39
N TYR A 84 -1.22 -10.92 -6.62
CA TYR A 84 -0.53 -9.63 -6.60
C TYR A 84 0.94 -9.76 -6.20
#